data_AF-A0A8J3WXJ5-F1
#
_entry.id   AF-A0A8J3WXJ5-F1
#
_cell.length_a   1.000
_cell.length_b   1.000
_cell.length_c   1.000
_cell.angle_alpha   90.00
_cell.angle_beta   90.00
_cell.angle_gamma   90.00
#
_symmetry.space_group_name_H-M   'P 1'
#
loop_
_entity.id
_entity.type
_entity.pdbx_description
1 polymer ?
#
loop_
_entity_poly.entity_id
_entity_poly.type
_entity_poly.pdbx_seq_one_letter_code
_entity_poly.pdbx_strand_id
1 'polypeptide(L)' 'MSTEISKTVRAEALALAPVSATVLLDREAADTAILQVIDQHGGEAGCVAAFAQEFGEHPELACERMRWASSVVASLYE' A
#
# COMPACT_ATOMS: atom_id res chain seq x y z
N MET A 1 -19.83 -4.90 -7.28
CA MET A 1 -19.43 -5.64 -6.07
C MET A 1 -18.38 -4.80 -5.39
N SER A 2 -18.73 -4.10 -4.32
CA SER A 2 -17.76 -3.36 -3.52
C SER A 2 -16.99 -4.39 -2.71
N THR A 3 -15.88 -4.89 -3.25
CA THR A 3 -14.94 -5.70 -2.48
C THR A 3 -14.38 -4.78 -1.41
N GLU A 4 -14.66 -5.10 -0.16
CA GLU A 4 -14.05 -4.42 0.96
C GLU A 4 -12.55 -4.69 0.88
N ILE A 5 -11.77 -3.67 0.50
CA ILE A 5 -10.30 -3.79 0.41
C ILE A 5 -9.81 -4.21 1.80
N SER A 6 -8.94 -5.21 1.90
CA SER A 6 -8.41 -5.65 3.19
C SER A 6 -7.33 -4.68 3.72
N LYS A 7 -7.04 -4.71 5.03
CA LYS A 7 -5.95 -3.91 5.62
C LYS A 7 -4.59 -4.25 4.98
N THR A 8 -4.36 -5.52 4.67
CA THR A 8 -3.15 -6.00 3.98
C THR A 8 -3.02 -5.38 2.60
N VAL A 9 -4.07 -5.44 1.79
CA VAL A 9 -4.06 -4.87 0.42
C VAL A 9 -3.86 -3.36 0.45
N ARG A 10 -4.47 -2.66 1.42
CA ARG A 10 -4.19 -1.22 1.62
C ARG A 10 -2.71 -0.95 1.91
N ALA A 11 -2.09 -1.78 2.75
CA ALA A 11 -0.68 -1.62 3.10
C ALA A 11 0.24 -1.92 1.92
N GLU A 12 -0.03 -2.97 1.14
CA GLU A 12 0.71 -3.30 -0.08
C GLU A 12 0.61 -2.18 -1.13
N ALA A 13 -0.61 -1.66 -1.34
CA ALA A 13 -0.84 -0.54 -2.25
C ALA A 13 -0.11 0.74 -1.79
N LEU A 14 -0.17 1.08 -0.50
CA LEU A 14 0.58 2.23 0.02
C LEU A 14 2.09 2.05 -0.08
N ALA A 15 2.59 0.84 0.13
CA ALA A 15 4.02 0.55 0.04
C ALA A 15 4.55 0.80 -1.39
N LEU A 16 3.75 0.45 -2.41
CA LEU A 16 4.02 0.73 -3.83
C LEU A 16 3.76 2.18 -4.22
N ALA A 17 2.94 2.92 -3.47
CA ALA A 17 2.61 4.30 -3.81
C ALA A 17 3.87 5.19 -3.75
N PRO A 18 4.03 6.15 -4.69
CA PRO A 18 5.13 7.11 -4.70
C PRO A 18 4.95 8.22 -3.65
N VAL A 19 4.62 7.83 -2.41
CA VAL A 19 4.39 8.73 -1.27
C VAL A 19 5.55 8.60 -0.28
N SER A 20 6.11 9.73 0.14
CA SER A 20 7.18 9.72 1.13
C SER A 20 6.70 9.15 2.47
N ALA A 21 7.50 8.27 3.07
CA ALA A 21 7.27 7.74 4.42
C ALA A 21 7.32 8.82 5.52
N THR A 22 7.87 10.00 5.21
CA THR A 22 8.01 11.12 6.15
C THR A 22 6.78 12.02 6.22
N VAL A 23 5.81 11.85 5.31
CA VAL A 23 4.60 12.65 5.27
C VAL A 23 3.52 11.98 6.10
N LEU A 24 2.83 12.77 6.93
CA LEU A 24 1.62 12.31 7.60
C LEU A 24 0.48 12.29 6.58
N LEU A 25 -0.01 11.09 6.26
CA LEU A 25 -1.19 10.92 5.42
C LEU A 25 -2.45 11.06 6.28
N ASP A 26 -3.41 11.83 5.79
CA ASP A 26 -4.80 11.70 6.21
C ASP A 26 -5.52 10.60 5.41
N ARG A 27 -6.77 10.32 5.79
CA ARG A 27 -7.56 9.25 5.18
C ARG A 27 -7.85 9.50 3.69
N GLU A 28 -8.09 10.74 3.29
CA GLU A 28 -8.44 11.07 1.90
C GLU A 28 -7.23 10.89 0.98
N ALA A 29 -6.06 11.37 1.40
CA ALA A 29 -4.81 11.20 0.67
C ALA A 29 -4.42 9.71 0.61
N ALA A 30 -4.60 8.96 1.70
CA ALA A 30 -4.35 7.52 1.72
C ALA A 30 -5.30 6.76 0.78
N ASP A 31 -6.60 7.04 0.80
CA ASP A 31 -7.58 6.43 -0.09
C ASP A 31 -7.26 6.71 -1.56
N THR A 32 -6.91 7.95 -1.88
CA THR A 32 -6.51 8.34 -3.24
C THR A 32 -5.30 7.54 -3.72
N ALA A 33 -4.24 7.48 -2.89
CA ALA A 33 -3.03 6.76 -3.24
C ALA A 33 -3.29 5.25 -3.40
N ILE A 34 -4.06 4.65 -2.49
CA ILE A 34 -4.41 3.21 -2.52
C ILE A 34 -5.18 2.89 -3.80
N LEU A 35 -6.24 3.64 -4.10
CA LEU A 35 -7.07 3.38 -5.28
C LEU A 35 -6.29 3.58 -6.58
N GLN A 36 -5.44 4.61 -6.64
CA GLN A 36 -4.57 4.83 -7.80
C GLN A 36 -3.62 3.65 -8.04
N VAL A 37 -2.99 3.12 -6.99
CA VAL A 37 -2.07 1.99 -7.13
C VAL A 37 -2.81 0.70 -7.51
N ILE A 38 -3.97 0.44 -6.89
CA ILE A 38 -4.81 -0.71 -7.23
C ILE A 38 -5.23 -0.66 -8.71
N ASP A 39 -5.67 0.49 -9.21
CA ASP A 39 -6.05 0.66 -10.62
C ASP A 39 -4.85 0.45 -11.56
N GLN A 40 -3.71 1.05 -11.25
CA GLN A 40 -2.48 0.95 -12.05
C GLN A 40 -1.96 -0.50 -12.19
N HIS A 41 -2.13 -1.32 -11.16
CA HIS A 41 -1.67 -2.70 -11.18
C HIS A 41 -2.75 -3.72 -11.57
N GLY A 42 -3.96 -3.28 -11.92
CA GLY A 42 -5.03 -4.17 -12.37
C GLY A 42 -5.74 -4.92 -11.24
N GLY A 43 -5.86 -4.30 -10.07
CA GLY A 43 -6.55 -4.84 -8.89
C GLY A 43 -5.62 -5.35 -7.79
N GLU A 44 -6.22 -5.89 -6.72
CA GLU A 44 -5.50 -6.34 -5.51
C GLU A 44 -4.43 -7.39 -5.82
N ALA A 45 -4.73 -8.38 -6.67
CA ALA A 45 -3.79 -9.41 -7.08
C ALA A 45 -2.58 -8.83 -7.84
N GLY A 46 -2.79 -7.75 -8.57
CA GLY A 46 -1.74 -7.02 -9.26
C GLY A 46 -0.80 -6.29 -8.30
N CYS A 47 -1.33 -5.71 -7.22
CA CYS A 47 -0.51 -5.11 -6.17
C CYS A 47 0.41 -6.14 -5.51
N VAL A 48 -0.09 -7.34 -5.22
CA VAL A 48 0.75 -8.42 -4.64
C VAL A 48 1.90 -8.77 -5.58
N ALA A 49 1.61 -8.95 -6.88
CA ALA A 49 2.63 -9.27 -7.87
C ALA A 49 3.65 -8.14 -8.07
N ALA A 50 3.19 -6.89 -8.12
CA ALA A 50 4.04 -5.71 -8.25
C ALA A 50 4.93 -5.52 -7.02
N PHE A 51 4.40 -5.76 -5.82
CA PHE A 51 5.17 -5.69 -4.57
C PHE A 51 6.29 -6.74 -4.56
N ALA A 52 5.99 -7.98 -4.95
CA ALA A 52 7.00 -9.03 -5.08
C ALA A 52 8.05 -8.70 -6.15
N GLN A 53 7.66 -8.04 -7.25
CA GLN A 53 8.60 -7.61 -8.29
C GLN A 53 9.52 -6.49 -7.81
N GLU A 54 9.00 -5.48 -7.11
CA GLU A 54 9.76 -4.32 -6.67
C GLU A 54 10.68 -4.66 -5.48
N PHE A 55 10.18 -5.40 -4.51
CA PHE A 55 10.86 -5.62 -3.23
C PHE A 55 11.40 -7.05 -3.05
N GLY A 56 11.13 -7.97 -3.97
CA GLY A 56 11.46 -9.39 -3.80
C GLY A 56 12.95 -9.69 -3.66
N GLU A 57 13.81 -8.87 -4.26
CA GLU A 57 15.28 -9.01 -4.15
C GLU A 57 15.85 -8.25 -2.94
N HIS A 58 15.05 -7.41 -2.29
CA HIS A 58 15.46 -6.52 -1.18
C HIS A 58 14.48 -6.62 0.00
N PRO A 59 14.49 -7.73 0.74
CA PRO A 59 13.56 -7.97 1.84
C PRO A 59 13.66 -6.94 2.97
N GLU A 60 14.83 -6.34 3.19
CA GLU A 60 15.04 -5.26 4.14
C GLU A 60 14.25 -3.99 3.77
N LEU A 61 14.29 -3.58 2.49
CA LEU A 61 13.52 -2.45 1.97
C LEU A 61 12.03 -2.76 2.02
N ALA A 62 11.64 -4.00 1.70
CA ALA A 62 10.27 -4.48 1.81
C ALA A 62 9.73 -4.30 3.24
N CYS A 63 10.51 -4.74 4.23
CA CYS A 63 10.14 -4.69 5.64
C CYS A 63 9.98 -3.26 6.16
N GLU A 64 10.93 -2.37 5.82
CA GLU A 64 10.86 -0.96 6.23
C GLU A 64 9.63 -0.28 5.62
N ARG A 65 9.39 -0.50 4.32
CA ARG A 65 8.26 0.09 3.61
C ARG A 65 6.92 -0.44 4.09
N MET A 66 6.79 -1.75 4.29
CA MET A 66 5.57 -2.37 4.81
C MET A 66 5.29 -1.98 6.26
N ARG A 67 6.32 -1.79 7.09
CA ARG A 67 6.13 -1.33 8.46
C ARG A 67 5.52 0.06 8.50
N TRP A 68 6.02 0.97 7.67
CA TRP A 68 5.42 2.30 7.52
C TRP A 68 3.98 2.20 7.00
N ALA A 69 3.75 1.48 5.91
CA ALA A 69 2.42 1.38 5.29
C ALA A 69 1.39 0.76 6.25
N SER A 70 1.77 -0.30 6.96
CA SER A 70 0.92 -0.94 7.96
C SER A 70 0.59 0.00 9.12
N SER A 71 1.55 0.83 9.56
CA SER A 71 1.31 1.83 10.60
C SER A 71 0.30 2.89 10.17
N VAL A 72 0.39 3.35 8.91
CA VAL A 72 -0.58 4.30 8.33
C VAL A 72 -1.96 3.66 8.26
N VAL A 73 -2.05 2.42 7.74
CA VAL A 73 -3.32 1.72 7.62
C VAL A 73 -3.97 1.47 8.99
N ALA A 74 -3.19 1.05 9.97
CA ALA A 74 -3.68 0.86 11.33
C ALA A 74 -4.21 2.17 11.93
N SER A 75 -3.55 3.30 11.65
CA SER A 75 -3.97 4.62 12.19
C SER A 75 -5.22 5.18 11.52
N LEU A 76 -5.46 4.88 10.24
CA LEU A 76 -6.52 5.51 9.43
C LEU A 76 -7.75 4.61 9.22
N TYR A 77 -7.62 3.29 9.37
CA TYR A 77 -8.65 2.31 9.02
C TYR A 77 -9.00 1.35 10.16
N GLU A 78 -8.98 1.82 11.42
CA GLU A 78 -9.51 1.05 12.55
C GLU A 78 -10.96 0.59 12.34
#